data_AF-E6KSR4-F1
#
_entry.id   AF-E6KSR4-F1
#
_cell.length_a   1.000
_cell.length_b   1.000
_cell.length_c   1.000
_cell.angle_alpha   90.00
_cell.angle_beta   90.00
_cell.angle_gamma   90.00
#
_symmetry.space_group_name_H-M   'P 1'
#
loop_
_entity.id
_entity.type
_entity.pdbx_description
1 polymer ?
#
loop_
_entity_poly.entity_id
_entity_poly.type
_entity_poly.pdbx_seq_one_letter_code
_entity_poly.pdbx_strand_id
1 'polypeptide(L)'
;MTYVNIEWNYNEVQSIISALDRASTSLKKVPTPSTTNTGSTHHAALMKHLTTLDTTISQMAWIANGVALGLGAATEDFKCTDDAAADVLREIQRYNDTYNHRYPVRPTT
;
A
#
# COMPACT_ATOMS: atom_id res chain seq x y z
N MET A 1 -20.29 7.93 -12.48
CA MET A 1 -19.21 7.72 -11.51
C MET A 1 -19.80 6.96 -10.35
N THR A 2 -19.40 5.70 -10.17
CA THR A 2 -19.94 4.84 -9.11
C THR A 2 -18.98 4.95 -7.93
N TYR A 3 -19.45 5.53 -6.82
CA TYR A 3 -18.64 5.60 -5.61
C TYR A 3 -18.59 4.21 -4.99
N VAL A 4 -17.41 3.60 -5.00
CA VAL A 4 -17.16 2.38 -4.23
C VAL A 4 -16.68 2.84 -2.87
N ASN A 5 -17.39 2.44 -1.82
CA ASN A 5 -16.93 2.67 -0.46
C ASN A 5 -15.76 1.71 -0.19
N ILE A 6 -14.55 2.25 -0.14
CA ILE A 6 -13.36 1.49 0.21
C ILE A 6 -13.03 1.87 1.66
N GLU A 7 -13.26 0.94 2.58
CA GLU A 7 -12.80 1.10 3.96
C GLU A 7 -11.29 0.93 4.00
N TRP A 8 -10.56 2.05 4.14
CA TRP A 8 -9.10 2.05 4.18
C TRP A 8 -8.60 1.93 5.62
N ASN A 9 -8.34 0.71 6.08
CA ASN A 9 -7.76 0.50 7.41
C ASN A 9 -6.26 0.84 7.39
N TYR A 10 -5.92 2.02 7.88
CA TYR A 10 -4.54 2.53 7.94
C TYR A 10 -3.54 1.58 8.61
N ASN A 11 -3.95 0.89 9.68
CA ASN A 11 -3.04 -0.01 10.40
C ASN A 11 -2.77 -1.29 9.61
N GLU A 12 -3.81 -1.85 8.99
CA GLU A 12 -3.68 -3.03 8.14
C GLU A 12 -2.83 -2.73 6.90
N VAL A 13 -3.09 -1.61 6.23
CA VAL A 13 -2.34 -1.21 5.05
C VAL A 13 -0.86 -0.96 5.41
N GLN A 14 -0.57 -0.30 6.53
CA GLN A 14 0.80 -0.09 6.98
C GLN A 14 1.51 -1.43 7.29
N SER A 15 0.79 -2.40 7.84
CA SER A 15 1.31 -3.76 8.08
C SER A 15 1.65 -4.46 6.75
N ILE A 16 0.79 -4.34 5.74
CA ILE A 16 1.00 -4.89 4.39
C ILE A 16 2.22 -4.25 3.73
N ILE A 17 2.34 -2.91 3.76
CA ILE A 17 3.51 -2.18 3.25
C ILE A 17 4.79 -2.72 3.89
N SER A 18 4.80 -2.83 5.22
CA SER A 18 5.95 -3.33 5.97
C SER A 18 6.31 -4.79 5.66
N ALA A 19 5.31 -5.63 5.34
CA ALA A 19 5.54 -7.01 4.92
C ALA A 19 6.15 -7.06 3.51
N LEU A 20 5.65 -6.25 2.58
CA LEU A 20 6.13 -6.16 1.20
C LEU A 20 7.56 -5.62 1.13
N ASP A 21 7.91 -4.59 1.91
CA ASP A 21 9.27 -4.05 1.98
C ASP A 21 10.28 -5.08 2.48
N ARG A 22 9.90 -5.84 3.52
CA ARG A 22 10.72 -6.95 4.03
C ARG A 22 10.87 -8.05 3.00
N ALA A 23 9.79 -8.40 2.29
CA ALA A 23 9.83 -9.41 1.24
C ALA A 23 10.74 -8.97 0.08
N SER A 24 10.59 -7.75 -0.42
CA SER A 24 11.45 -7.18 -1.46
C SER A 24 12.93 -7.20 -1.05
N THR A 25 13.22 -6.74 0.17
CA THR A 25 14.58 -6.73 0.71
C THR A 25 15.17 -8.13 0.83
N SER A 26 14.37 -9.11 1.24
CA SER A 26 14.82 -10.49 1.39
C SER A 26 15.08 -11.14 0.03
N LEU A 27 14.21 -10.89 -0.96
CA LEU A 27 14.38 -11.38 -2.33
C LEU A 27 15.65 -10.81 -2.98
N LYS A 28 15.94 -9.52 -2.79
CA LYS A 28 17.19 -8.88 -3.27
C LYS A 28 18.47 -9.47 -2.67
N LYS A 29 18.37 -10.17 -1.52
CA LYS A 29 19.50 -10.81 -0.85
C LYS A 29 19.71 -12.26 -1.26
N VAL A 30 18.81 -12.84 -2.06
CA VAL A 30 18.99 -14.20 -2.55
C VAL A 30 20.22 -14.20 -3.47
N PRO A 31 21.25 -15.00 -3.17
CA PRO A 31 22.47 -15.01 -3.96
C PRO A 31 22.20 -15.59 -5.35
N THR A 32 22.77 -14.96 -6.38
CA THR A 32 22.76 -15.50 -7.74
C THR A 32 23.53 -16.83 -7.75
N PRO A 33 22.90 -17.94 -8.14
CA PRO A 33 23.56 -19.23 -8.18
C PRO A 33 24.74 -19.21 -9.17
N SER A 34 25.89 -19.74 -8.75
CA SER A 34 27.05 -19.96 -9.63
C SER A 34 27.43 -21.43 -9.63
N THR A 35 27.85 -21.95 -10.78
CA THR A 35 28.28 -23.34 -10.93
C THR A 35 29.54 -23.41 -11.79
N THR A 36 30.41 -24.37 -11.51
CA THR A 36 31.62 -24.62 -12.32
C THR A 36 31.24 -25.14 -13.70
N ASN A 37 31.82 -24.57 -14.75
CA ASN A 37 31.56 -25.00 -16.12
C ASN A 37 32.12 -26.40 -16.37
N THR A 38 31.23 -27.36 -16.64
CA THR A 38 31.62 -28.75 -16.94
C THR A 38 31.64 -29.05 -18.45
N GLY A 39 31.30 -28.09 -19.31
CA GLY A 39 31.18 -28.26 -20.76
C GLY A 39 30.05 -29.20 -21.21
N SER A 40 29.20 -29.69 -20.29
CA SER A 40 28.16 -30.66 -20.60
C SER A 40 26.85 -29.98 -21.03
N THR A 41 26.04 -30.69 -21.83
CA THR A 41 24.69 -30.23 -22.18
C THR A 41 23.81 -30.02 -20.94
N HIS A 42 24.01 -30.84 -19.90
CA HIS A 42 23.36 -30.68 -18.61
C HIS A 42 23.75 -29.38 -17.91
N HIS A 43 25.03 -28.99 -17.98
CA HIS A 43 25.49 -27.71 -17.44
C HIS A 43 24.84 -26.52 -18.14
N ALA A 44 24.74 -26.55 -19.47
CA ALA A 44 24.06 -25.50 -20.23
C ALA A 44 22.57 -25.36 -19.86
N ALA A 45 21.86 -26.49 -19.70
CA ALA A 45 20.47 -26.50 -19.26
C ALA A 45 20.31 -25.95 -17.83
N LEU A 46 21.18 -26.38 -16.90
CA LEU A 46 21.19 -25.89 -15.53
C LEU A 46 21.40 -24.37 -15.48
N MET A 47 22.40 -23.85 -16.19
CA MET A 47 22.67 -22.40 -16.23
C MET A 47 21.48 -21.60 -16.75
N LYS A 48 20.79 -22.08 -17.79
CA LYS A 48 19.56 -21.45 -18.28
C LYS A 48 18.49 -21.35 -17.20
N HIS A 49 18.24 -22.44 -16.48
CA HIS A 49 17.25 -22.45 -15.39
C HIS A 49 17.63 -21.52 -14.24
N LEU A 50 18.92 -21.49 -13.85
CA LEU A 50 19.41 -20.60 -12.80
C LEU A 50 19.28 -19.13 -13.20
N THR A 51 19.60 -18.77 -14.43
CA THR A 51 19.39 -17.40 -14.95
C THR A 51 17.91 -17.01 -14.95
N THR A 52 17.01 -17.92 -15.35
CA THR A 52 15.56 -17.66 -15.30
C THR A 52 15.07 -17.46 -13.87
N LEU A 53 15.55 -18.27 -12.92
CA LEU A 53 15.20 -18.15 -11.50
C LEU A 53 15.67 -16.82 -10.92
N ASP A 54 16.92 -16.43 -11.16
CA ASP A 54 17.52 -15.17 -10.70
C ASP A 54 16.75 -13.94 -11.24
N THR A 55 16.38 -13.99 -12.53
CA THR A 55 15.53 -12.97 -13.15
C THR A 55 14.16 -12.89 -12.49
N THR A 56 13.54 -14.04 -12.21
CA THR A 56 12.21 -14.11 -11.59
C THR A 56 12.23 -13.54 -10.16
N ILE A 57 13.24 -13.91 -9.36
CA ILE A 57 13.42 -13.38 -8.01
C ILE A 57 13.57 -11.87 -8.03
N SER A 58 14.39 -11.35 -8.95
CA SER A 58 14.58 -9.91 -9.12
C SER A 58 13.29 -9.20 -9.48
N GLN A 59 12.49 -9.76 -10.40
CA GLN A 59 11.19 -9.20 -10.78
C GLN A 59 10.20 -9.20 -9.61
N MET A 60 10.12 -10.29 -8.85
CA MET A 60 9.27 -10.36 -7.66
C MET A 60 9.66 -9.32 -6.60
N ALA A 61 10.97 -9.10 -6.41
CA ALA A 61 11.44 -8.06 -5.50
C ALA A 61 11.02 -6.65 -5.94
N TRP A 62 11.09 -6.37 -7.25
CA TRP A 62 10.64 -5.12 -7.84
C TRP A 62 9.12 -4.91 -7.69
N ILE A 63 8.32 -5.95 -7.98
CA ILE A 63 6.86 -5.90 -7.84
C ILE A 63 6.47 -5.64 -6.39
N ALA A 64 7.06 -6.37 -5.43
CA ALA A 64 6.77 -6.17 -4.01
C ALA A 64 7.05 -4.73 -3.56
N ASN A 65 8.19 -4.16 -3.98
CA ASN A 65 8.53 -2.76 -3.70
C ASN A 65 7.55 -1.79 -4.37
N GLY A 66 7.17 -2.04 -5.63
CA GLY A 66 6.21 -1.20 -6.35
C GLY A 66 4.83 -1.18 -5.68
N VAL A 67 4.33 -2.32 -5.21
CA VAL A 67 3.06 -2.40 -4.48
C VAL A 67 3.15 -1.65 -3.16
N ALA A 68 4.25 -1.80 -2.40
CA ALA A 68 4.45 -1.08 -1.15
C ALA A 68 4.40 0.45 -1.34
N LEU A 69 5.10 0.96 -2.37
CA LEU A 69 5.09 2.39 -2.71
C LEU A 69 3.70 2.88 -3.14
N GLY A 70 3.00 2.11 -3.99
CA GLY A 70 1.65 2.46 -4.45
C GLY A 70 0.63 2.51 -3.31
N LEU A 71 0.71 1.55 -2.37
CA LEU A 71 -0.13 1.55 -1.16
C LEU A 71 0.22 2.74 -0.24
N GLY A 72 1.49 3.11 -0.15
CA GLY A 72 1.93 4.29 0.60
C GLY A 72 1.32 5.58 0.05
N ALA A 73 1.41 5.79 -1.27
CA ALA A 73 0.83 6.96 -1.93
C ALA A 73 -0.70 7.01 -1.77
N ALA A 74 -1.39 5.88 -2.02
CA ALA A 74 -2.84 5.80 -1.82
C ALA A 74 -3.23 6.10 -0.36
N THR A 75 -2.45 5.63 0.61
CA THR A 75 -2.68 5.91 2.03
C THR A 75 -2.60 7.40 2.35
N GLU A 76 -1.69 8.14 1.73
CA GLU A 76 -1.58 9.59 1.88
C GLU A 76 -2.79 10.32 1.28
N ASP A 77 -3.25 9.90 0.10
CA ASP A 77 -4.45 10.45 -0.55
C ASP A 77 -5.72 10.22 0.30
N PHE A 78 -5.87 9.01 0.87
CA PHE A 78 -6.99 8.69 1.77
C PHE A 78 -6.98 9.57 3.03
N LYS A 79 -5.81 9.77 3.66
CA LYS A 79 -5.69 10.65 4.84
C LYS A 79 -6.10 12.09 4.53
N CYS A 80 -5.62 12.62 3.40
CA CYS A 80 -5.98 13.97 2.96
C CYS A 80 -7.49 14.11 2.74
N THR A 81 -8.12 13.07 2.18
CA THR A 81 -9.56 13.03 1.95
C THR A 81 -10.35 12.98 3.25
N ASP A 82 -9.92 12.14 4.21
CA ASP A 82 -10.55 12.02 5.53
C ASP A 82 -10.44 13.32 6.34
N ASP A 83 -9.27 13.98 6.31
CA ASP A 83 -9.06 15.27 6.98
C ASP A 83 -9.97 16.36 6.39
N ALA A 84 -10.09 16.42 5.05
CA ALA A 84 -10.99 17.36 4.38
C ALA A 84 -12.47 17.08 4.74
N ALA A 85 -12.87 15.81 4.83
CA ALA A 85 -14.21 15.44 5.25
C ALA A 85 -14.48 15.82 6.71
N ALA A 86 -13.51 15.60 7.60
CA ALA A 86 -13.59 15.99 9.01
C ALA A 86 -13.75 17.50 9.18
N ASP A 87 -13.03 18.30 8.39
CA ASP A 87 -13.14 19.76 8.40
C ASP A 87 -14.53 20.25 7.96
N VAL A 88 -15.09 19.64 6.92
CA VAL A 88 -16.47 19.95 6.47
C VAL A 88 -17.48 19.62 7.57
N LEU A 89 -17.38 18.46 8.20
CA LEU A 89 -18.28 18.05 9.29
C LEU A 89 -18.17 19.00 10.49
N ARG A 90 -16.95 19.42 10.83
CA ARG A 90 -16.70 20.39 11.91
C ARG A 90 -17.34 21.75 11.61
N GLU A 91 -17.29 22.22 10.37
CA GLU A 91 -17.92 23.49 10.00
C GLU A 91 -19.46 23.38 9.99
N ILE A 92 -20.02 22.25 9.55
CA ILE A 92 -21.46 21.99 9.66
C ILE A 92 -21.90 22.02 11.13
N GLN A 93 -21.15 21.35 12.01
CA GLN A 93 -21.42 21.33 13.45
C GLN A 93 -21.39 22.76 14.02
N ARG A 94 -20.36 23.53 13.69
CA ARG A 94 -20.22 24.93 14.12
C ARG A 94 -21.38 25.81 13.65
N TYR A 95 -21.82 25.64 12.41
CA TYR A 95 -22.99 26.37 11.89
C TYR A 95 -24.25 25.99 12.66
N ASN A 96 -24.47 24.70 12.92
CA ASN A 96 -25.61 24.20 13.66
C ASN A 96 -25.62 24.73 15.11
N ASP A 97 -24.47 24.75 15.78
CA ASP A 97 -24.31 25.29 17.13
C ASP A 97 -24.62 26.80 17.16
N THR A 98 -24.11 27.54 16.17
CA THR A 98 -24.39 28.97 16.02
C THR A 98 -25.88 29.24 15.79
N TYR A 99 -26.51 28.44 14.94
CA TYR A 99 -27.94 28.55 14.65
C TYR A 99 -28.78 28.26 15.90
N ASN A 100 -28.49 27.17 16.60
CA ASN A 100 -29.20 26.77 17.83
C ASN A 100 -29.01 27.77 18.98
N HIS A 101 -27.83 28.40 19.08
CA HIS A 101 -27.61 29.48 20.03
C HIS A 101 -28.46 30.72 19.70
N ARG A 102 -28.61 31.05 18.42
CA ARG A 102 -29.36 32.22 17.96
C ARG A 102 -30.88 32.01 18.00
N TYR A 103 -31.33 30.78 17.80
CA TYR A 103 -32.74 30.38 17.77
C TYR A 103 -32.99 29.21 18.72
N PRO A 104 -32.93 29.44 20.05
CA PRO A 104 -33.14 28.37 21.02
C PRO A 104 -34.56 27.83 20.89
N VAL A 105 -34.68 26.53 20.65
CA VAL A 105 -35.98 25.83 20.63
C VAL A 105 -36.54 25.90 22.05
N ARG A 106 -37.57 26.73 22.27
CA ARG A 106 -38.27 26.77 23.56
C ARG A 106 -39.03 25.45 23.75
N PRO A 107 -38.99 24.84 24.95
CA PRO A 107 -39.86 23.72 25.26
C PRO A 107 -41.31 24.12 25.02
N THR A 108 -42.02 23.38 24.19
CA THR A 108 -43.48 23.47 24.09
C THR A 108 -44.06 22.92 25.38
N THR A 109 -44.54 23.82 26.24
CA THR A 109 -45.41 23.50 27.39
C THR A 109 -46.73 22.91 26.93
#